data_AF-A0A931PBI3-F1
#
_entry.id   AF-A0A931PBI3-F1
#
_cell.length_a   1.000
_cell.length_b   1.000
_cell.length_c   1.000
_cell.angle_alpha   90.00
_cell.angle_beta   90.00
_cell.angle_gamma   90.00
#
_symmetry.space_group_name_H-M   'P 1'
#
loop_
_entity.id
_entity.type
_entity.pdbx_description
1 polymer ?
#
loop_
_entity_poly.entity_id
_entity_poly.type
_entity_poly.pdbx_seq_one_letter_code
_entity_poly.pdbx_strand_id
1 'polypeptide(L)'
;MLLSFLKIRAIVNGKEIYPLANSNPIVIHFENNNPKIVITDGFHYTKPLELVYHQVHTYYFHVVCTIGDVQMFFGFIFMALFYLLGLATGFLFLKLACFFPVLYFLYVFYINKQDFIQLKAV
;
A
#
# COMPACT_ATOMS: atom_id res chain seq x y z
N MET A 1 -2.45 -5.35 10.31
CA MET A 1 -2.25 -4.25 9.34
C MET A 1 -0.78 -4.04 9.03
N LEU A 2 -0.36 -4.48 7.85
CA LEU A 2 1.00 -4.34 7.30
C LEU A 2 1.63 -2.95 7.46
N LEU A 3 0.81 -1.89 7.43
CA LEU A 3 1.21 -0.50 7.65
C LEU A 3 1.78 -0.23 9.04
N SER A 4 1.47 -1.05 10.04
CA SER A 4 1.95 -0.82 11.42
C SER A 4 3.46 -0.94 11.56
N PHE A 5 4.10 -1.69 10.66
CA PHE A 5 5.54 -1.86 10.60
C PHE A 5 6.23 -0.73 9.80
N LEU A 6 5.52 -0.10 8.88
CA LEU A 6 6.10 0.89 7.97
C LEU A 6 6.08 2.27 8.62
N LYS A 7 7.20 3.00 8.50
CA LYS A 7 7.31 4.38 8.98
C LYS A 7 6.77 5.33 7.91
N ILE A 8 5.45 5.40 7.80
CA ILE A 8 4.76 6.21 6.81
C ILE A 8 4.91 7.70 7.13
N ARG A 9 5.16 8.50 6.10
CA ARG A 9 5.23 9.97 6.16
C ARG A 9 4.60 10.58 4.93
N ALA A 10 3.92 11.71 5.11
CA ALA A 10 3.47 12.57 4.03
C ALA A 10 4.54 13.62 3.75
N ILE A 11 4.85 13.82 2.47
CA ILE A 11 5.70 14.88 1.98
C ILE A 11 4.81 15.86 1.22
N VAL A 12 4.83 17.13 1.63
CA VAL A 12 4.09 18.21 0.98
C VAL A 12 5.07 19.11 0.23
N ASN A 13 4.76 19.38 -1.04
CA ASN A 13 5.51 20.28 -1.93
C ASN A 13 7.02 19.94 -2.01
N GLY A 14 7.37 18.68 -1.75
CA GLY A 14 8.75 18.18 -1.76
C GLY A 14 9.65 18.69 -0.62
N LYS A 15 9.11 19.41 0.37
CA LYS A 15 9.91 20.05 1.44
C LYS A 15 9.45 19.68 2.84
N GLU A 16 8.15 19.72 3.08
CA GLU A 16 7.59 19.53 4.42
C GLU A 16 7.27 18.05 4.65
N ILE A 17 7.68 17.50 5.79
CA ILE A 17 7.53 16.08 6.11
C ILE A 17 6.70 15.93 7.37
N TYR A 18 5.60 15.19 7.26
CA TYR A 18 4.67 14.90 8.35
C TYR A 18 4.65 13.38 8.63
N PRO A 19 5.11 12.92 9.79
CA PRO A 19 5.11 11.49 10.12
C PRO A 19 3.69 11.01 10.41
N LEU A 20 3.17 10.03 9.67
CA LEU A 20 1.83 9.48 9.82
C LEU A 20 1.81 8.38 10.88
N ALA A 21 1.31 8.70 12.08
CA ALA A 21 1.10 7.70 13.13
C ALA A 21 -0.16 6.87 12.83
N ASN A 22 -0.09 5.55 13.07
CA ASN A 22 -1.15 4.60 12.71
C ASN A 22 -2.51 4.83 13.43
N SER A 23 -2.52 5.61 14.52
CA SER A 23 -3.69 5.75 15.39
C SER A 23 -4.40 7.09 15.29
N ASN A 24 -3.76 8.13 14.73
CA ASN A 24 -4.30 9.48 14.75
C ASN A 24 -4.26 10.11 13.35
N PRO A 25 -5.37 10.69 12.87
CA PRO A 25 -5.35 11.47 11.65
C PRO A 25 -4.44 12.69 11.83
N ILE A 26 -3.76 13.07 10.76
CA ILE A 26 -2.96 14.29 10.72
C ILE A 26 -3.71 15.31 9.91
N VAL A 27 -3.86 16.50 10.49
CA VAL A 27 -4.43 17.65 9.81
C VAL A 27 -3.26 18.51 9.33
N ILE A 28 -3.18 18.71 8.01
CA ILE A 28 -2.19 19.59 7.40
C ILE A 28 -2.93 20.80 6.86
N HIS A 29 -2.56 21.98 7.35
CA HIS A 29 -3.14 23.24 6.92
C HIS A 29 -2.31 23.82 5.77
N PHE A 30 -2.99 24.31 4.73
CA PHE A 30 -2.35 24.94 3.59
C PHE A 30 -2.85 26.37 3.45
N GLU A 31 -1.92 27.31 3.28
CA GLU A 31 -2.24 28.70 2.94
C GLU A 31 -2.33 28.93 1.42
N ASN A 32 -1.62 28.10 0.65
CA ASN A 32 -1.54 28.20 -0.81
C ASN A 32 -2.38 27.11 -1.49
N ASN A 33 -2.99 27.46 -2.62
CA ASN A 33 -3.72 26.51 -3.46
C ASN A 33 -2.75 25.58 -4.23
N ASN A 34 -3.22 24.41 -4.65
CA ASN A 34 -2.47 23.39 -5.39
C ASN A 34 -1.30 22.72 -4.63
N PRO A 35 -1.47 22.29 -3.35
CA PRO A 35 -0.43 21.52 -2.68
C PRO A 35 -0.25 20.15 -3.36
N LYS A 36 1.01 19.72 -3.47
CA LYS A 36 1.39 18.39 -3.97
C LYS A 36 1.75 17.48 -2.81
N ILE A 37 1.03 16.37 -2.69
CA ILE A 37 1.20 15.40 -1.61
C ILE A 37 1.78 14.10 -2.16
N VAL A 38 2.80 13.59 -1.47
CA VAL A 38 3.38 12.27 -1.70
C VAL A 38 3.42 11.52 -0.38
N ILE A 39 2.94 10.28 -0.34
CA ILE A 39 3.09 9.41 0.83
C ILE A 39 4.23 8.44 0.58
N THR A 40 5.09 8.24 1.58
CA THR A 40 6.23 7.35 1.47
C THR A 40 6.58 6.71 2.81
N ASP A 41 7.21 5.53 2.77
CA ASP A 41 7.91 4.92 3.91
C ASP A 41 9.45 5.03 3.80
N GLY A 42 9.94 5.71 2.75
CA GLY A 42 11.35 5.81 2.39
C GLY A 42 11.82 4.84 1.30
N PHE A 43 11.05 3.80 0.98
CA PHE A 43 11.33 2.88 -0.12
C PHE A 43 10.23 2.89 -1.18
N HIS A 44 8.97 2.87 -0.76
CA HIS A 44 7.78 3.04 -1.58
C HIS A 44 7.33 4.49 -1.53
N TYR A 45 6.75 4.98 -2.63
CA TYR A 45 6.27 6.37 -2.73
C TYR A 45 5.05 6.44 -3.63
N THR A 46 4.00 7.14 -3.24
CA THR A 46 2.85 7.36 -4.11
C THR A 46 3.23 8.27 -5.28
N LYS A 47 2.44 8.23 -6.36
CA LYS A 47 2.48 9.31 -7.36
C LYS A 47 2.09 10.63 -6.68
N PRO A 48 2.71 11.78 -7.08
CA PRO A 48 2.33 13.08 -6.54
C PRO A 48 0.87 13.38 -6.84
N LEU A 49 0.10 13.64 -5.78
CA LEU A 49 -1.30 14.06 -5.88
C LEU A 49 -1.37 15.57 -5.70
N GLU A 50 -1.81 16.29 -6.73
CA GLU A 50 -2.05 17.72 -6.67
C GLU A 50 -3.51 17.97 -6.29
N LEU A 51 -3.73 18.70 -5.19
CA LEU A 51 -5.07 18.99 -4.67
C LEU A 51 -5.53 20.37 -5.12
N VAL A 52 -6.71 20.49 -5.71
CA VAL A 52 -7.24 21.77 -6.19
C VAL A 52 -8.42 22.20 -5.33
N TYR A 53 -8.22 23.22 -4.51
CA TYR A 53 -9.25 23.74 -3.60
C TYR A 53 -10.03 24.85 -4.31
N HIS A 54 -11.20 24.51 -4.89
CA HIS A 54 -12.12 25.49 -5.48
C HIS A 54 -13.31 25.82 -4.56
N GLN A 55 -14.04 24.79 -4.13
CA GLN A 55 -15.22 24.92 -3.24
C GLN A 55 -15.10 24.04 -1.99
N VAL A 56 -14.26 23.02 -2.03
CA VAL A 56 -13.99 22.11 -0.92
C VAL A 56 -12.80 22.66 -0.15
N HIS A 57 -12.92 22.83 1.16
CA HIS A 57 -11.85 23.37 2.02
C HIS A 57 -11.02 22.29 2.70
N THR A 58 -11.49 21.03 2.67
CA THR A 58 -10.82 19.90 3.33
C THR A 58 -10.94 18.64 2.50
N TYR A 59 -9.83 17.95 2.28
CA TYR A 59 -9.82 16.61 1.71
C TYR A 59 -9.44 15.59 2.78
N TYR A 60 -10.12 14.44 2.76
CA TYR A 60 -9.84 13.32 3.64
C TYR A 60 -9.30 12.16 2.82
N PHE A 61 -8.18 11.60 3.26
CA PHE A 61 -7.55 10.45 2.61
C PHE A 61 -7.21 9.37 3.63
N HIS A 62 -7.46 8.13 3.25
CA HIS A 62 -6.87 6.97 3.88
C HIS A 62 -5.59 6.57 3.15
N VAL A 63 -4.52 6.37 3.91
CA VAL A 63 -3.32 5.71 3.40
C VAL A 63 -3.50 4.20 3.56
N VAL A 64 -3.44 3.50 2.44
CA VAL A 64 -3.59 2.04 2.40
C VAL A 64 -2.42 1.40 1.66
N CYS A 65 -2.15 0.13 1.96
CA CYS A 65 -1.27 -0.70 1.14
C CYS A 65 -2.11 -1.52 0.16
N THR A 66 -1.56 -1.73 -1.04
CA THR A 66 -2.16 -2.61 -2.06
C THR A 66 -2.27 -4.06 -1.57
N ILE A 67 -1.29 -4.51 -0.80
CA ILE A 67 -1.33 -5.80 -0.10
C ILE A 67 -1.84 -5.55 1.31
N GLY A 68 -3.13 -5.76 1.53
CA GLY A 68 -3.77 -5.70 2.83
C GLY A 68 -3.86 -7.07 3.51
N ASP A 69 -4.39 -7.07 4.73
CA ASP A 69 -4.53 -8.26 5.56
C ASP A 69 -5.42 -9.34 4.86
N VAL A 70 -6.43 -8.91 4.10
CA VAL A 70 -7.35 -9.79 3.34
C VAL A 70 -6.61 -10.49 2.19
N GLN A 71 -5.81 -9.75 1.41
CA GLN A 71 -5.04 -10.33 0.30
C GLN A 71 -4.01 -11.34 0.82
N MET A 72 -3.35 -11.04 1.94
CA MET A 72 -2.42 -11.97 2.58
C MET A 72 -3.11 -13.26 3.01
N PHE A 73 -4.30 -13.14 3.62
CA PHE A 73 -5.08 -14.29 4.06
C PHE A 73 -5.52 -15.18 2.89
N PHE A 74 -6.07 -14.60 1.82
CA PHE A 74 -6.42 -15.37 0.63
C PHE A 74 -5.20 -15.97 -0.07
N GLY A 75 -4.07 -15.24 -0.09
CA GLY A 75 -2.80 -15.76 -0.58
C GLY A 75 -2.39 -17.01 0.20
N PHE A 76 -2.44 -16.96 1.53
CA PHE A 76 -2.13 -18.12 2.38
C PHE A 76 -3.07 -19.32 2.13
N ILE A 77 -4.38 -19.09 2.04
CA ILE A 77 -5.34 -20.16 1.72
C ILE A 77 -5.03 -20.78 0.36
N PHE A 78 -4.76 -19.95 -0.65
CA PHE A 78 -4.42 -20.42 -2.00
C PHE A 78 -3.15 -21.30 -1.97
N MET A 79 -2.11 -20.85 -1.27
CA MET A 79 -0.87 -21.63 -1.09
C MET A 79 -1.16 -23.00 -0.46
N ALA A 80 -1.93 -23.02 0.64
CA ALA A 80 -2.25 -24.24 1.37
C ALA A 80 -3.04 -25.24 0.51
N LEU A 81 -4.07 -24.77 -0.20
CA LEU A 81 -4.88 -25.61 -1.09
C LEU A 81 -4.05 -26.22 -2.22
N PHE A 82 -3.25 -25.41 -2.93
CA PHE A 82 -2.43 -25.91 -4.04
C PHE A 82 -1.35 -26.88 -3.57
N TYR A 83 -0.75 -26.61 -2.41
CA TYR A 83 0.23 -27.51 -1.82
C TYR A 83 -0.38 -28.86 -1.44
N LEU A 84 -1.53 -28.86 -0.76
CA LEU A 84 -2.23 -30.10 -0.38
C LEU A 84 -2.72 -30.89 -1.60
N LEU A 85 -3.25 -30.21 -2.62
CA LEU A 85 -3.64 -30.85 -3.88
C LEU A 85 -2.42 -31.43 -4.61
N GLY A 86 -1.31 -30.71 -4.66
CA GLY A 86 -0.06 -31.20 -5.24
C GLY A 86 0.52 -32.40 -4.49
N LEU A 87 0.33 -32.47 -3.16
CA LEU A 87 0.68 -33.65 -2.37
C LEU A 87 -0.25 -34.84 -2.68
N ALA A 88 -1.57 -34.62 -2.69
CA ALA A 88 -2.55 -35.69 -2.90
C ALA A 88 -2.49 -36.29 -4.32
N THR A 89 -2.23 -35.46 -5.33
CA THR A 89 -2.21 -35.88 -6.74
C THR A 89 -0.82 -36.28 -7.23
N GLY A 90 0.24 -35.94 -6.48
CA GLY A 90 1.63 -36.12 -6.91
C GLY A 90 2.09 -35.13 -7.99
N PHE A 91 1.24 -34.23 -8.47
CA PHE A 91 1.59 -33.26 -9.51
C PHE A 91 2.56 -32.19 -8.98
N LEU A 92 3.82 -32.25 -9.43
CA LEU A 92 4.86 -31.28 -9.09
C LEU A 92 4.48 -29.85 -9.48
N PHE A 93 3.77 -29.67 -10.61
CA PHE A 93 3.35 -28.35 -11.07
C PHE A 93 2.47 -27.62 -10.04
N LEU A 94 1.54 -28.32 -9.37
CA LEU A 94 0.70 -27.71 -8.32
C LEU A 94 1.51 -27.28 -7.10
N LYS A 95 2.55 -28.03 -6.76
CA LYS A 95 3.50 -27.67 -5.69
C LYS A 95 4.33 -26.44 -6.05
N LEU A 96 4.66 -26.23 -7.32
CA LEU A 96 5.37 -25.01 -7.76
C LEU A 96 4.41 -23.81 -7.83
N ALA A 97 3.20 -24.03 -8.36
CA ALA A 97 2.18 -22.99 -8.46
C ALA A 97 1.74 -22.45 -7.10
N CYS A 98 1.87 -23.23 -6.02
CA CYS A 98 1.56 -22.73 -4.68
C CYS A 98 2.45 -21.55 -4.27
N PHE A 99 3.63 -21.35 -4.85
CA PHE A 99 4.47 -20.17 -4.55
C PHE A 99 4.04 -18.90 -5.26
N PHE A 100 3.08 -18.97 -6.19
CA PHE A 100 2.64 -17.83 -6.97
C PHE A 100 2.21 -16.61 -6.13
N PRO A 101 1.41 -16.74 -5.04
CA PRO A 101 1.06 -15.59 -4.19
C PRO A 101 2.28 -14.91 -3.58
N VAL A 102 3.30 -15.67 -3.16
CA VAL A 102 4.54 -15.11 -2.60
C VAL A 102 5.30 -14.33 -3.65
N LEU A 103 5.47 -14.90 -4.84
CA LEU A 103 6.14 -14.22 -5.95
C LEU A 103 5.41 -12.94 -6.37
N TYR A 104 4.08 -12.99 -6.41
CA TYR A 104 3.25 -11.81 -6.70
C TYR A 104 3.43 -10.72 -5.63
N PHE A 105 3.39 -11.07 -4.34
CA PHE A 105 3.59 -10.09 -3.27
C PHE A 105 4.99 -9.48 -3.31
N LEU A 106 6.02 -10.29 -3.57
CA LEU A 106 7.39 -9.79 -3.75
C LEU A 106 7.51 -8.86 -4.95
N TYR A 107 6.87 -9.19 -6.07
CA TYR A 107 6.85 -8.33 -7.25
C TYR A 107 6.22 -6.98 -6.93
N VAL A 108 5.05 -6.97 -6.28
CA VAL A 108 4.36 -5.72 -5.93
C VAL A 108 5.18 -4.90 -4.93
N PHE A 109 5.81 -5.54 -3.95
CA PHE A 109 6.64 -4.86 -2.94
C PHE A 109 7.94 -4.29 -3.55
N TYR A 110 8.73 -5.11 -4.25
CA TYR A 110 10.06 -4.70 -4.70
C TYR A 110 10.08 -3.97 -6.04
N ILE A 111 9.17 -4.33 -6.96
CA ILE A 111 9.16 -3.81 -8.33
C ILE A 111 8.14 -2.68 -8.44
N ASN A 112 6.90 -2.89 -7.98
CA ASN A 112 5.86 -1.86 -8.07
C ASN A 112 5.86 -0.89 -6.88
N LYS A 113 6.98 -0.17 -6.73
CA LYS A 113 7.19 0.74 -5.59
C LYS A 113 6.22 1.92 -5.54
N GLN A 114 5.67 2.31 -6.71
CA GLN A 114 4.82 3.49 -6.84
C GLN A 114 3.36 3.25 -6.47
N ASP A 115 2.88 2.04 -6.72
CA ASP A 115 1.48 1.70 -6.47
C ASP A 115 1.33 0.84 -5.20
N PHE A 116 2.42 0.54 -4.48
CA PHE A 116 2.35 -0.23 -3.23
C PHE A 116 1.60 0.52 -2.12
N ILE A 117 1.94 1.79 -1.90
CA ILE A 117 1.20 2.71 -1.03
C ILE A 117 0.19 3.45 -1.89
N GLN A 118 -1.04 3.62 -1.40
CA GLN A 118 -2.09 4.34 -2.11
C GLN A 118 -2.80 5.33 -1.18
N LEU A 119 -3.13 6.48 -1.74
CA LEU A 119 -4.06 7.44 -1.14
C LEU A 119 -5.47 7.15 -1.69
N LYS A 120 -6.41 6.81 -0.80
CA LYS A 120 -7.82 6.64 -1.15
C LYS A 120 -8.63 7.76 -0.53
N ALA A 121 -9.37 8.50 -1.36
CA ALA A 121 -10.31 9.50 -0.87
C ALA A 121 -11.43 8.82 -0.06
N VAL A 122 -11.91 9.52 0.97
CA VAL A 122 -13.08 9.13 1.78
C VAL A 122 -14.36 9.64 1.14
#